data_AF-A0A497YFP0-F1
#
_entry.id   AF-A0A497YFP0-F1
#
_cell.length_a   1.000
_cell.length_b   1.000
_cell.length_c   1.000
_cell.angle_alpha   90.00
_cell.angle_beta   90.00
_cell.angle_gamma   90.00
#
_symmetry.space_group_name_H-M   'P 1'
#
loop_
_entity.id
_entity.type
_entity.pdbx_description
1 polymer ?
#
loop_
_entity_poly.entity_id
_entity_poly.type
_entity_poly.pdbx_seq_one_letter_code
_entity_poly.pdbx_strand_id
1 'polypeptide(L)'
;MNRKKIIGISLLAAGMILAIFQVLLIGIAEPRGYWLIHEWQFYLINYGIIGFLLSGAAWLFSNAYVKWGFALIAIGLFTANTTFFYYMGDANVLIAESENGEHELILKEYPKMKKETARLERKGLLFGREVGVLEGSSAYKVLEDEGYKLQWTAEDIAALTYKTSDYGTIDHQIYNFRSSDYVSYQNVAVSLIGKWIEPGNPQNYFMSDNNELVYANDGELYYYNIRNTEQFGIYTLVVRGDPSKPTLTITLEPGTEFGEDGLIQEGGSITITPVELGATESVEYYKE
;
A
#
# COMPACT_ATOMS: atom_id res chain seq x y z
N MET A 1 10.71 -4.60 50.92
CA MET A 1 9.57 -5.33 50.32
C MET A 1 10.03 -6.74 49.94
N ASN A 2 9.25 -7.80 50.20
CA ASN A 2 9.64 -9.18 49.87
C ASN A 2 9.81 -9.32 48.34
N ARG A 3 10.92 -9.92 47.87
CA ARG A 3 11.23 -10.12 46.43
C ARG A 3 10.05 -10.67 45.64
N LYS A 4 9.25 -11.59 46.22
CA LYS A 4 8.05 -12.14 45.57
C LYS A 4 6.97 -11.08 45.31
N LYS A 5 6.77 -10.15 46.25
CA LYS A 5 5.82 -9.04 46.10
C LYS A 5 6.30 -8.03 45.07
N ILE A 6 7.62 -7.76 45.01
CA ILE A 6 8.20 -6.88 43.99
C ILE A 6 7.89 -7.44 42.59
N ILE A 7 8.19 -8.71 42.36
CA ILE A 7 7.94 -9.38 41.06
C ILE A 7 6.44 -9.33 40.70
N GLY A 8 5.56 -9.68 41.63
CA GLY A 8 4.11 -9.64 41.38
C GLY A 8 3.60 -8.25 41.00
N ILE A 9 4.04 -7.21 41.72
CA ILE A 9 3.67 -5.81 41.43
C ILE A 9 4.22 -5.36 40.06
N SER A 10 5.47 -5.71 39.74
CA SER A 10 6.07 -5.37 38.44
C SER A 10 5.32 -6.01 37.27
N LEU A 11 4.92 -7.28 37.39
CA LEU A 11 4.11 -7.96 36.37
C LEU A 11 2.74 -7.30 36.23
N LEU A 12 2.05 -7.00 37.34
CA LEU A 12 0.78 -6.29 37.28
C LEU A 12 0.90 -4.92 36.59
N ALA A 13 1.96 -4.15 36.91
CA ALA A 13 2.21 -2.86 36.28
C ALA A 13 2.43 -3.01 34.77
N ALA A 14 3.23 -3.98 34.33
CA ALA A 14 3.44 -4.26 32.90
C ALA A 14 2.13 -4.66 32.20
N GLY A 15 1.34 -5.54 32.81
CA GLY A 15 0.03 -5.94 32.27
C GLY A 15 -0.96 -4.77 32.18
N MET A 16 -0.96 -3.87 33.18
CA MET A 16 -1.78 -2.66 33.16
C MET A 16 -1.36 -1.67 32.07
N ILE A 17 -0.05 -1.50 31.84
CA ILE A 17 0.46 -0.66 30.75
C ILE A 17 -0.02 -1.20 29.39
N LEU A 18 0.09 -2.51 29.16
CA LEU A 18 -0.42 -3.14 27.93
C LEU A 18 -1.94 -3.01 27.82
N ALA A 19 -2.69 -3.15 28.91
CA ALA A 19 -4.14 -2.99 28.90
C ALA A 19 -4.55 -1.55 28.55
N ILE A 20 -3.86 -0.54 29.11
CA ILE A 20 -4.06 0.87 28.76
C ILE A 20 -3.73 1.09 27.27
N PHE A 21 -2.60 0.54 26.79
CA PHE A 21 -2.24 0.61 25.39
C PHE A 21 -3.34 0.03 24.50
N GLN A 22 -3.88 -1.14 24.85
CA GLN A 22 -4.95 -1.79 24.09
C GLN A 22 -6.25 -0.96 24.07
N VAL A 23 -6.60 -0.34 25.19
CA VAL A 23 -7.75 0.58 25.28
C VAL A 23 -7.53 1.82 24.42
N LEU A 24 -6.32 2.39 24.41
CA LEU A 24 -5.99 3.54 23.55
C LEU A 24 -5.97 3.18 22.07
N LEU A 25 -5.51 1.97 21.73
CA LEU A 25 -5.53 1.43 20.37
C LEU A 25 -6.97 1.40 19.84
N ILE A 26 -7.86 0.69 20.53
CA ILE A 26 -9.26 0.53 20.09
C ILE A 26 -10.05 1.83 20.23
N GLY A 27 -9.85 2.57 21.32
CA GLY A 27 -10.67 3.73 21.67
C GLY A 27 -10.25 5.04 21.01
N ILE A 28 -8.99 5.16 20.55
CA ILE A 28 -8.45 6.42 20.02
C ILE A 28 -7.73 6.23 18.69
N ALA A 29 -6.86 5.22 18.57
CA ALA A 29 -6.04 5.05 17.37
C ALA A 29 -6.86 4.58 16.17
N GLU A 30 -7.59 3.48 16.30
CA GLU A 30 -8.43 2.91 15.23
C GLU A 30 -9.48 3.91 14.71
N PRO A 31 -10.25 4.64 15.56
CA PRO A 31 -11.19 5.67 15.09
C PRO A 31 -10.54 6.83 14.33
N ARG A 32 -9.23 7.04 14.49
CA ARG A 32 -8.45 8.04 13.77
C ARG A 32 -7.74 7.48 12.54
N GLY A 33 -8.04 6.23 12.15
CA GLY A 33 -7.44 5.55 11.02
C GLY A 33 -6.03 5.01 11.28
N TYR A 34 -5.59 4.94 12.55
CA TYR A 34 -4.33 4.29 12.89
C TYR A 34 -4.58 2.82 13.20
N TRP A 35 -3.92 1.95 12.47
CA TRP A 35 -4.04 0.51 12.57
C TRP A 35 -2.70 -0.12 12.91
N LEU A 36 -2.72 -1.25 13.61
CA LEU A 36 -1.55 -2.13 13.66
C LEU A 36 -1.28 -2.66 12.25
N ILE A 37 -0.01 -2.67 11.83
CA ILE A 37 0.36 -3.14 10.49
C ILE A 37 -0.02 -4.62 10.34
N HIS A 38 0.30 -5.44 11.34
CA HIS A 38 -0.07 -6.85 11.37
C HIS A 38 -1.13 -7.12 12.44
N GLU A 39 -2.09 -7.98 12.13
CA GLU A 39 -3.20 -8.26 13.04
C GLU A 39 -2.76 -9.17 14.20
N TRP A 40 -1.78 -10.05 13.99
CA TRP A 40 -1.20 -10.87 15.05
C TRP A 40 -0.65 -10.05 16.24
N GLN A 41 -0.24 -8.80 16.01
CA GLN A 41 0.25 -7.90 17.05
C GLN A 41 -0.83 -7.62 18.11
N PHE A 42 -2.08 -7.46 17.69
CA PHE A 42 -3.23 -7.25 18.58
C PHE A 42 -3.38 -8.45 19.54
N TYR A 43 -3.34 -9.66 19.00
CA TYR A 43 -3.48 -10.88 19.78
C TYR A 43 -2.26 -11.15 20.67
N LEU A 44 -1.04 -10.78 20.23
CA LEU A 44 0.16 -10.86 21.05
C LEU A 44 0.06 -9.96 22.28
N ILE A 45 -0.43 -8.73 22.12
CA ILE A 45 -0.64 -7.81 23.25
C ILE A 45 -1.64 -8.42 24.24
N ASN A 46 -2.72 -9.03 23.76
CA ASN A 46 -3.69 -9.73 24.62
C ASN A 46 -3.04 -10.88 25.40
N TYR A 47 -2.19 -11.70 24.75
CA TYR A 47 -1.43 -12.74 25.46
C TYR A 47 -0.54 -12.13 26.57
N GLY A 48 0.13 -11.01 26.29
CA GLY A 48 0.92 -10.27 27.27
C GLY A 48 0.09 -9.77 28.46
N ILE A 49 -1.07 -9.16 28.20
CA ILE A 49 -1.99 -8.68 29.25
C ILE A 49 -2.43 -9.81 30.17
N ILE A 50 -2.97 -10.90 29.59
CA ILE A 50 -3.46 -12.05 30.34
C ILE A 50 -2.33 -12.66 31.17
N GLY A 51 -1.18 -12.90 30.55
CA GLY A 51 -0.01 -13.49 31.18
C GLY A 51 0.48 -12.64 32.35
N PHE A 52 0.71 -11.35 32.15
CA PHE A 52 1.24 -10.46 33.17
C PHE A 52 0.26 -10.20 34.32
N LEU A 53 -1.02 -9.97 34.03
CA LEU A 53 -2.01 -9.70 35.08
C LEU A 53 -2.26 -10.93 35.96
N LEU A 54 -2.47 -12.10 35.36
CA LEU A 54 -2.82 -13.30 36.12
C LEU A 54 -1.60 -13.92 36.81
N SER A 55 -0.42 -13.91 36.17
CA SER A 55 0.81 -14.33 36.86
C SER A 55 1.19 -13.35 37.97
N GLY A 56 1.10 -12.04 37.72
CA GLY A 56 1.34 -11.00 38.72
C GLY A 56 0.43 -11.16 39.94
N ALA A 57 -0.87 -11.35 39.71
CA ALA A 57 -1.84 -11.63 40.78
C ALA A 57 -1.47 -12.92 41.54
N ALA A 58 -1.21 -14.04 40.84
CA ALA A 58 -0.85 -15.31 41.47
C ALA A 58 0.42 -15.19 42.34
N TRP A 59 1.39 -14.35 41.97
CA TRP A 59 2.60 -14.10 42.76
C TRP A 59 2.37 -13.33 44.07
N LEU A 60 1.27 -12.59 44.18
CA LEU A 60 0.91 -11.85 45.40
C LEU A 60 0.24 -12.72 46.47
N PHE A 61 -0.36 -13.85 46.07
CA PHE A 61 -1.02 -14.77 47.00
C PHE A 61 -0.10 -15.95 47.38
N SER A 62 -0.17 -16.37 48.64
CA SER A 62 0.57 -17.55 49.12
C SER A 62 -0.21 -18.85 48.95
N ASN A 63 -1.56 -18.78 48.88
CA ASN A 63 -2.44 -19.94 48.82
C ASN A 63 -2.37 -20.62 47.43
N ALA A 64 -2.04 -21.92 47.41
CA ALA A 64 -1.93 -22.71 46.19
C ALA A 64 -3.24 -22.80 45.41
N TYR A 65 -4.39 -22.93 46.08
CA TYR A 65 -5.69 -23.00 45.41
C TYR A 65 -6.03 -21.72 44.65
N VAL A 66 -5.69 -20.55 45.20
CA VAL A 66 -5.89 -19.26 44.53
C VAL A 66 -5.01 -19.14 43.29
N LYS A 67 -3.75 -19.62 43.35
CA LYS A 67 -2.85 -19.64 42.19
C LYS A 67 -3.37 -20.54 41.08
N TRP A 68 -3.87 -21.72 41.42
CA TRP A 68 -4.51 -22.63 40.47
C TRP A 68 -5.76 -22.01 39.86
N GLY A 69 -6.55 -21.26 40.65
CA GLY A 69 -7.67 -20.47 40.13
C GLY A 69 -7.24 -19.48 39.04
N PHE A 70 -6.23 -18.65 39.30
CA PHE A 70 -5.69 -17.73 38.29
C PHE A 70 -5.13 -18.45 37.06
N ALA A 71 -4.46 -19.59 37.25
CA ALA A 71 -3.94 -20.39 36.14
C ALA A 71 -5.07 -20.93 35.24
N LEU A 72 -6.16 -21.43 35.83
CA LEU A 72 -7.32 -21.91 35.07
C LEU A 72 -8.00 -20.76 34.29
N ILE A 73 -8.12 -19.58 34.91
CA ILE A 73 -8.63 -18.38 34.23
C ILE A 73 -7.72 -18.00 33.06
N ALA A 74 -6.39 -18.04 33.26
CA ALA A 74 -5.42 -17.72 32.21
C ALA A 74 -5.54 -18.68 31.03
N ILE A 75 -5.64 -19.98 31.30
CA ILE A 75 -5.85 -21.00 30.26
C ILE A 75 -7.13 -20.70 29.48
N GLY A 76 -8.25 -20.46 30.16
CA GLY A 76 -9.51 -20.13 29.50
C GLY A 76 -9.43 -18.90 28.59
N LEU A 77 -8.79 -17.82 29.08
CA LEU A 77 -8.62 -16.58 28.32
C LEU A 77 -7.63 -16.74 27.15
N PHE A 78 -6.54 -17.48 27.34
CA PHE A 78 -5.62 -17.81 26.26
C PHE A 78 -6.30 -18.63 25.19
N THR A 79 -7.03 -19.68 25.55
CA THR A 79 -7.81 -20.47 24.61
C THR A 79 -8.79 -19.59 23.84
N ALA A 80 -9.54 -18.72 24.52
CA ALA A 80 -10.45 -17.79 23.85
C ALA A 80 -9.72 -16.88 22.85
N ASN A 81 -8.61 -16.24 23.25
CA ASN A 81 -7.82 -15.36 22.39
C ASN A 81 -7.24 -16.12 21.18
N THR A 82 -6.74 -17.34 21.39
CA THR A 82 -6.27 -18.22 20.31
C THR A 82 -7.38 -18.60 19.35
N THR A 83 -8.57 -18.94 19.88
CA THR A 83 -9.74 -19.28 19.06
C THR A 83 -10.18 -18.10 18.22
N PHE A 84 -10.25 -16.89 18.77
CA PHE A 84 -10.54 -15.68 17.99
C PHE A 84 -9.50 -15.44 16.89
N PHE A 85 -8.21 -15.54 17.21
CA PHE A 85 -7.15 -15.40 16.19
C PHE A 85 -7.27 -16.45 15.08
N TYR A 86 -7.55 -17.71 15.43
CA TYR A 86 -7.73 -18.77 14.43
C TYR A 86 -8.91 -18.49 13.49
N TYR A 87 -10.04 -18.04 14.04
CA TYR A 87 -11.22 -17.73 13.22
C TYR A 87 -11.08 -16.47 12.40
N MET A 88 -10.51 -15.39 12.94
CA MET A 88 -10.33 -14.13 12.22
C MET A 88 -9.11 -14.14 11.29
N GLY A 89 -8.10 -14.96 11.59
CA GLY A 89 -6.83 -14.99 10.86
C GLY A 89 -5.97 -13.76 11.12
N ASP A 90 -4.78 -13.77 10.54
CA ASP A 90 -3.99 -12.56 10.36
C ASP A 90 -4.45 -11.82 9.10
N ALA A 91 -4.07 -10.55 8.98
CA ALA A 91 -4.21 -9.81 7.74
C ALA A 91 -3.08 -10.19 6.77
N ASN A 92 -3.38 -10.25 5.48
CA ASN A 92 -2.34 -10.29 4.46
C ASN A 92 -1.74 -8.90 4.35
N VAL A 93 -0.42 -8.80 4.49
CA VAL A 93 0.29 -7.52 4.44
C VAL A 93 1.38 -7.60 3.38
N LEU A 94 1.29 -6.74 2.37
CA LEU A 94 2.37 -6.48 1.44
C LEU A 94 3.12 -5.24 1.93
N ILE A 95 4.43 -5.39 2.15
CA ILE A 95 5.36 -4.27 2.36
C ILE A 95 6.35 -4.36 1.21
N ALA A 96 6.28 -3.40 0.31
CA ALA A 96 7.20 -3.28 -0.81
C ALA A 96 8.01 -2.01 -0.65
N GLU A 97 9.32 -2.13 -0.76
CA GLU A 97 10.27 -1.02 -0.65
C GLU A 97 10.79 -0.65 -2.04
N SER A 98 11.09 0.63 -2.25
CA SER A 98 11.83 1.10 -3.43
C SER A 98 13.24 0.51 -3.44
N GLU A 99 13.91 0.52 -4.60
CA GLU A 99 15.27 -0.07 -4.72
C GLU A 99 16.29 0.54 -3.75
N ASN A 100 16.16 1.83 -3.45
CA ASN A 100 16.99 2.56 -2.51
C ASN A 100 16.54 2.43 -1.03
N GLY A 101 15.37 1.84 -0.78
CA GLY A 101 14.77 1.67 0.55
C GLY A 101 14.20 2.94 1.19
N GLU A 102 14.15 4.07 0.46
CA GLU A 102 13.64 5.34 1.00
C GLU A 102 12.11 5.40 1.04
N HIS A 103 11.43 4.65 0.18
CA HIS A 103 9.99 4.64 0.06
C HIS A 103 9.43 3.24 0.29
N GLU A 104 8.27 3.18 0.94
CA GLU A 104 7.56 1.93 1.18
C GLU A 104 6.08 2.06 0.81
N LEU A 105 5.55 1.02 0.17
CA LEU A 105 4.13 0.81 -0.04
C LEU A 105 3.66 -0.31 0.89
N ILE A 106 2.74 0.02 1.79
CA ILE A 106 2.11 -0.96 2.68
C ILE A 106 0.65 -1.13 2.27
N LEU A 107 0.28 -2.34 1.88
CA LEU A 107 -1.10 -2.74 1.62
C LEU A 107 -1.52 -3.79 2.65
N LYS A 108 -2.69 -3.59 3.25
CA LYS A 108 -3.25 -4.48 4.27
C LYS A 108 -4.61 -4.99 3.81
N GLU A 109 -4.72 -6.30 3.65
CA GLU A 109 -5.94 -6.99 3.23
C GLU A 109 -6.46 -7.90 4.34
N TYR A 110 -7.77 -7.82 4.56
CA TYR A 110 -8.47 -8.70 5.50
C TYR A 110 -9.15 -9.84 4.72
N PRO A 111 -8.57 -11.06 4.69
CA PRO A 111 -9.07 -12.15 3.83
C PRO A 111 -10.50 -12.57 4.20
N LYS A 112 -10.79 -12.62 5.51
CA LYS A 112 -12.09 -13.08 6.04
C LYS A 112 -13.14 -11.98 6.20
N MET A 113 -12.88 -10.77 5.70
CA MET A 113 -13.81 -9.64 5.84
C MET A 113 -14.13 -9.04 4.47
N LYS A 114 -15.38 -8.60 4.26
CA LYS A 114 -15.76 -7.79 3.09
C LYS A 114 -15.33 -6.33 3.26
N LYS A 115 -14.02 -6.14 3.42
CA LYS A 115 -13.35 -4.83 3.52
C LYS A 115 -12.35 -4.73 2.37
N GLU A 116 -12.23 -3.53 1.81
CA GLU A 116 -11.22 -3.22 0.81
C GLU A 116 -9.81 -3.29 1.42
N THR A 117 -8.84 -3.61 0.58
CA THR A 117 -7.42 -3.58 0.90
C THR A 117 -7.02 -2.13 1.17
N ALA A 118 -6.56 -1.87 2.39
CA ALA A 118 -6.20 -0.55 2.86
C ALA A 118 -4.74 -0.25 2.54
N ARG A 119 -4.48 0.95 2.03
CA ARG A 119 -3.13 1.51 1.94
C ARG A 119 -2.77 2.17 3.27
N LEU A 120 -1.65 1.74 3.84
CA LEU A 120 -1.12 2.27 5.08
C LEU A 120 0.14 3.11 4.84
N GLU A 121 0.24 4.23 5.54
CA GLU A 121 1.46 5.02 5.67
C GLU A 121 2.05 4.74 7.06
N ARG A 122 3.28 4.19 7.14
CA ARG A 122 3.88 3.81 8.42
C ARG A 122 4.01 4.98 9.38
N LYS A 123 3.67 4.75 10.64
CA LYS A 123 3.82 5.68 11.76
C LYS A 123 4.49 4.96 12.93
N GLY A 124 5.82 4.93 12.91
CA GLY A 124 6.63 4.19 13.87
C GLY A 124 6.64 2.68 13.57
N LEU A 125 7.01 1.87 14.56
CA LEU A 125 7.31 0.45 14.32
C LEU A 125 6.08 -0.43 14.11
N LEU A 126 4.99 -0.16 14.84
CA LEU A 126 3.83 -1.06 14.89
C LEU A 126 2.64 -0.55 14.09
N PHE A 127 2.59 0.74 13.78
CA PHE A 127 1.39 1.39 13.27
C PHE A 127 1.54 1.85 11.84
N GLY A 128 0.43 1.81 11.13
CA GLY A 128 0.22 2.52 9.87
C GLY A 128 -1.05 3.36 9.95
N ARG A 129 -1.05 4.54 9.33
CA ARG A 129 -2.25 5.34 9.13
C ARG A 129 -2.87 4.97 7.79
N GLU A 130 -4.16 4.69 7.77
CA GLU A 130 -4.94 4.49 6.55
C GLU A 130 -4.99 5.80 5.75
N VAL A 131 -4.49 5.76 4.52
CA VAL A 131 -4.42 6.93 3.63
C VAL A 131 -5.16 6.72 2.30
N GLY A 132 -5.67 5.52 2.06
CA GLY A 132 -6.44 5.17 0.88
C GLY A 132 -6.83 3.69 0.88
N VAL A 133 -7.59 3.29 -0.14
CA VAL A 133 -8.07 1.93 -0.33
C VAL A 133 -7.97 1.54 -1.80
N LEU A 134 -7.85 0.25 -2.07
CA LEU A 134 -7.99 -0.29 -3.41
C LEU A 134 -9.47 -0.49 -3.72
N GLU A 135 -10.05 0.39 -4.53
CA GLU A 135 -11.48 0.29 -4.87
C GLU A 135 -11.80 -1.06 -5.52
N GLY A 136 -12.91 -1.67 -5.10
CA GLY A 136 -13.37 -2.97 -5.64
C GLY A 136 -12.71 -4.21 -5.02
N SER A 137 -11.60 -4.05 -4.28
CA SER A 137 -10.91 -5.17 -3.58
C SER A 137 -11.67 -5.76 -2.39
N SER A 138 -12.85 -5.23 -2.07
CA SER A 138 -13.72 -5.85 -1.06
C SER A 138 -14.34 -7.17 -1.54
N ALA A 139 -14.52 -7.32 -2.85
CA ALA A 139 -15.11 -8.49 -3.49
C ALA A 139 -14.07 -9.52 -3.97
N TYR A 140 -12.85 -9.06 -4.29
CA TYR A 140 -11.74 -9.89 -4.75
C TYR A 140 -10.50 -9.65 -3.88
N LYS A 141 -9.88 -10.73 -3.38
CA LYS A 141 -8.76 -10.64 -2.44
C LYS A 141 -7.44 -10.58 -3.18
N VAL A 142 -7.12 -9.35 -3.59
CA VAL A 142 -5.91 -8.97 -4.33
C VAL A 142 -4.65 -9.65 -3.80
N LEU A 143 -4.39 -9.59 -2.49
CA LEU A 143 -3.14 -10.14 -1.93
C LEU A 143 -3.23 -11.66 -1.72
N GLU A 144 -4.35 -12.18 -1.23
CA GLU A 144 -4.58 -13.61 -1.02
C GLU A 144 -4.50 -14.43 -2.32
N ASP A 145 -5.12 -13.91 -3.38
CA ASP A 145 -5.23 -14.58 -4.68
C ASP A 145 -4.07 -14.25 -5.64
N GLU A 146 -3.07 -13.50 -5.16
CA GLU A 146 -1.91 -13.02 -5.94
C GLU A 146 -2.32 -12.33 -7.27
N GLY A 147 -3.48 -11.68 -7.27
CA GLY A 147 -4.08 -11.05 -8.45
C GLY A 147 -3.55 -9.65 -8.73
N TYR A 148 -2.27 -9.39 -8.47
CA TYR A 148 -1.65 -8.09 -8.62
C TYR A 148 -0.25 -8.15 -9.19
N LYS A 149 0.19 -7.00 -9.67
CA LYS A 149 1.55 -6.72 -10.11
C LYS A 149 1.92 -5.35 -9.59
N LEU A 150 2.99 -5.31 -8.81
CA LEU A 150 3.59 -4.08 -8.30
C LEU A 150 4.93 -3.87 -9.00
N GLN A 151 5.15 -2.69 -9.57
CA GLN A 151 6.41 -2.29 -10.18
C GLN A 151 6.81 -0.92 -9.68
N TRP A 152 8.07 -0.75 -9.32
CA TRP A 152 8.67 0.57 -9.14
C TRP A 152 9.08 1.07 -10.52
N THR A 153 8.36 2.06 -11.05
CA THR A 153 8.67 2.66 -12.36
C THR A 153 9.75 3.73 -12.24
N ALA A 154 9.94 4.27 -11.04
CA ALA A 154 11.05 5.11 -10.63
C ALA A 154 11.31 4.86 -9.14
N GLU A 155 12.41 5.39 -8.58
CA GLU A 155 12.73 5.24 -7.15
C GLU A 155 11.58 5.72 -6.24
N ASP A 156 10.81 6.73 -6.66
CA ASP A 156 9.75 7.40 -5.90
C ASP A 156 8.33 7.21 -6.48
N ILE A 157 8.17 6.29 -7.44
CA ILE A 157 6.88 6.00 -8.08
C ILE A 157 6.66 4.49 -8.15
N ALA A 158 5.60 4.04 -7.48
CA ALA A 158 5.15 2.66 -7.55
C ALA A 158 3.84 2.54 -8.33
N ALA A 159 3.78 1.60 -9.26
CA ALA A 159 2.62 1.30 -10.09
C ALA A 159 2.05 -0.07 -9.69
N LEU A 160 0.80 -0.08 -9.25
CA LEU A 160 0.07 -1.28 -8.86
C LEU A 160 -1.04 -1.55 -9.87
N THR A 161 -0.93 -2.66 -10.60
CA THR A 161 -2.03 -3.23 -11.39
C THR A 161 -2.65 -4.37 -10.59
N TYR A 162 -3.96 -4.40 -10.42
CA TYR A 162 -4.62 -5.42 -9.62
C TYR A 162 -5.99 -5.81 -10.18
N LYS A 163 -6.44 -7.02 -9.91
CA LYS A 163 -7.79 -7.47 -10.25
C LYS A 163 -8.80 -6.93 -9.24
N THR A 164 -9.94 -6.49 -9.74
CA THR A 164 -11.10 -6.07 -8.91
C THR A 164 -12.20 -7.13 -8.88
N SER A 165 -12.14 -8.14 -9.75
CA SER A 165 -13.07 -9.26 -9.78
C SER A 165 -12.46 -10.52 -10.41
N ASP A 166 -13.09 -11.67 -10.14
CA ASP A 166 -12.74 -12.96 -10.76
C ASP A 166 -12.88 -12.94 -12.29
N TYR A 167 -13.70 -12.05 -12.84
CA TYR A 167 -13.94 -11.92 -14.29
C TYR A 167 -12.79 -11.21 -15.04
N GLY A 168 -11.67 -10.96 -14.36
CA GLY A 168 -10.47 -10.39 -14.97
C GLY A 168 -10.53 -8.89 -15.20
N THR A 169 -11.48 -8.18 -14.56
CA THR A 169 -11.43 -6.72 -14.52
C THR A 169 -10.20 -6.29 -13.75
N ILE A 170 -9.34 -5.53 -14.41
CA ILE A 170 -8.13 -4.96 -13.80
C ILE A 170 -8.35 -3.48 -13.51
N ASP A 171 -7.74 -3.01 -12.44
CA ASP A 171 -7.55 -1.60 -12.17
C ASP A 171 -6.06 -1.31 -11.96
N HIS A 172 -5.72 -0.04 -12.01
CA HIS A 172 -4.35 0.44 -11.98
C HIS A 172 -4.26 1.70 -11.13
N GLN A 173 -3.31 1.71 -10.20
CA GLN A 173 -3.08 2.80 -9.28
C GLN A 173 -1.61 3.16 -9.22
N ILE A 174 -1.33 4.46 -9.28
CA ILE A 174 0.01 5.01 -9.14
C ILE A 174 0.16 5.64 -7.76
N TYR A 175 1.26 5.33 -7.10
CA TYR A 175 1.67 5.89 -5.83
C TYR A 175 2.91 6.74 -6.02
N ASN A 176 2.74 8.05 -5.86
CA ASN A 176 3.83 9.02 -5.90
C ASN A 176 4.27 9.36 -4.47
N PHE A 177 5.57 9.25 -4.20
CA PHE A 177 6.16 9.52 -2.89
C PHE A 177 6.92 10.85 -2.81
N ARG A 178 7.02 11.60 -3.91
CA ARG A 178 7.71 12.89 -3.94
C ARG A 178 6.92 13.95 -3.17
N SER A 179 7.61 14.73 -2.34
CA SER A 179 7.02 15.90 -1.69
C SER A 179 6.71 16.97 -2.75
N SER A 180 5.44 17.38 -2.83
CA SER A 180 4.97 18.39 -3.77
C SER A 180 5.26 19.82 -3.31
N ASP A 181 6.53 20.12 -3.00
CA ASP A 181 6.88 21.45 -2.49
C ASP A 181 6.98 22.53 -3.59
N TYR A 182 6.86 22.18 -4.90
CA TYR A 182 7.28 23.13 -5.93
C TYR A 182 6.45 23.32 -7.22
N VAL A 183 5.41 22.54 -7.54
CA VAL A 183 4.56 22.87 -8.71
C VAL A 183 3.11 22.48 -8.44
N SER A 184 2.30 23.45 -8.03
CA SER A 184 0.91 23.21 -7.62
C SER A 184 -0.04 22.88 -8.77
N TYR A 185 0.34 23.10 -10.04
CA TYR A 185 -0.53 22.86 -11.20
C TYR A 185 0.24 22.56 -12.48
N GLN A 186 0.91 21.40 -12.57
CA GLN A 186 1.40 20.87 -13.84
C GLN A 186 0.35 19.92 -14.43
N ASN A 187 -0.05 20.14 -15.69
CA ASN A 187 -0.87 19.18 -16.42
C ASN A 187 0.05 18.29 -17.25
N VAL A 188 0.20 17.03 -16.83
CA VAL A 188 1.11 16.07 -17.48
C VAL A 188 0.71 15.86 -18.94
N ALA A 189 -0.59 15.79 -19.24
CA ALA A 189 -1.06 15.59 -20.60
C ALA A 189 -0.69 16.78 -21.53
N VAL A 190 -0.68 18.01 -21.00
CA VAL A 190 -0.20 19.19 -21.73
C VAL A 190 1.32 19.15 -21.91
N SER A 191 2.07 18.80 -20.87
CA SER A 191 3.54 18.67 -20.94
C SER A 191 4.00 17.69 -22.02
N LEU A 192 3.18 16.69 -22.33
CA LEU A 192 3.41 15.63 -23.31
C LEU A 192 3.17 16.06 -24.77
N ILE A 193 2.71 17.28 -25.05
CA ILE A 193 2.50 17.74 -26.43
C ILE A 193 3.82 17.67 -27.22
N GLY A 194 3.73 17.07 -28.41
CA GLY A 194 4.86 16.79 -29.29
C GLY A 194 4.91 15.33 -29.70
N LYS A 195 6.02 14.96 -30.34
CA LYS A 195 6.32 13.59 -30.76
C LYS A 195 7.50 13.05 -29.98
N TRP A 196 7.38 11.81 -29.53
CA TRP A 196 8.31 11.12 -28.65
C TRP A 196 8.70 9.82 -29.33
N ILE A 197 9.99 9.56 -29.49
CA ILE A 197 10.50 8.49 -30.33
C ILE A 197 11.32 7.51 -29.47
N GLU A 198 11.14 6.22 -29.73
CA GLU A 198 11.95 5.17 -29.12
C GLU A 198 13.39 5.20 -29.69
N PRO A 199 14.44 5.19 -28.84
CA PRO A 199 15.81 5.12 -29.29
C PRO A 199 16.08 3.92 -30.21
N GLY A 200 16.55 4.21 -31.43
CA GLY A 200 16.89 3.18 -32.40
C GLY A 200 15.69 2.54 -33.12
N ASN A 201 14.44 2.90 -32.77
CA ASN A 201 13.25 2.42 -33.45
C ASN A 201 12.25 3.57 -33.75
N PRO A 202 12.50 4.37 -34.81
CA PRO A 202 11.66 5.53 -35.12
C PRO A 202 10.23 5.22 -35.60
N GLN A 203 9.92 3.93 -35.85
CA GLN A 203 8.55 3.51 -36.14
C GLN A 203 7.70 3.39 -34.87
N ASN A 204 8.35 3.22 -33.71
CA ASN A 204 7.71 3.23 -32.41
C ASN A 204 7.75 4.65 -31.85
N TYR A 205 6.58 5.24 -31.67
CA TYR A 205 6.47 6.62 -31.21
C TYR A 205 5.19 6.84 -30.41
N PHE A 206 5.24 7.84 -29.55
CA PHE A 206 4.08 8.43 -28.91
C PHE A 206 3.93 9.87 -29.38
N MET A 207 2.70 10.31 -29.65
CA MET A 207 2.44 11.67 -30.09
C MET A 207 1.20 12.22 -29.40
N SER A 208 1.25 13.48 -28.98
CA SER A 208 0.13 14.20 -28.40
C SER A 208 -0.01 15.57 -29.05
N ASP A 209 -1.25 15.92 -29.42
CA ASP A 209 -1.59 17.23 -30.00
C ASP A 209 -2.58 18.02 -29.12
N ASN A 210 -2.68 17.68 -27.83
CA ASN A 210 -3.61 18.23 -26.83
C ASN A 210 -5.08 17.80 -27.00
N ASN A 211 -5.43 17.03 -28.03
CA ASN A 211 -6.79 16.55 -28.24
C ASN A 211 -6.83 15.02 -28.38
N GLU A 212 -5.84 14.47 -29.06
CA GLU A 212 -5.65 13.05 -29.32
C GLU A 212 -4.25 12.61 -28.87
N LEU A 213 -4.18 11.36 -28.41
CA LEU A 213 -2.91 10.68 -28.16
C LEU A 213 -2.78 9.53 -29.14
N VAL A 214 -1.62 9.41 -29.77
CA VAL A 214 -1.30 8.35 -30.72
C VAL A 214 -0.13 7.55 -30.17
N TYR A 215 -0.27 6.23 -30.12
CA TYR A 215 0.81 5.32 -29.74
C TYR A 215 1.02 4.31 -30.86
N ALA A 216 2.23 4.31 -31.43
CA ALA A 216 2.67 3.36 -32.43
C ALA A 216 3.67 2.40 -31.79
N ASN A 217 3.40 1.10 -31.91
CA ASN A 217 4.30 0.06 -31.40
C ASN A 217 4.28 -1.16 -32.34
N ASP A 218 5.45 -1.55 -32.84
CA ASP A 218 5.67 -2.72 -33.70
C ASP A 218 4.72 -2.81 -34.91
N GLY A 219 4.40 -1.65 -35.50
CA GLY A 219 3.55 -1.54 -36.69
C GLY A 219 2.05 -1.46 -36.40
N GLU A 220 1.64 -1.59 -35.14
CA GLU A 220 0.27 -1.29 -34.68
C GLU A 220 0.15 0.19 -34.29
N LEU A 221 -1.04 0.76 -34.52
CA LEU A 221 -1.31 2.17 -34.26
C LEU A 221 -2.59 2.33 -33.44
N TYR A 222 -2.44 2.92 -32.26
CA TYR A 222 -3.52 3.08 -31.29
C TYR A 222 -3.85 4.55 -31.07
N TYR A 223 -5.14 4.87 -31.10
CA TYR A 223 -5.66 6.22 -30.90
C TYR A 223 -6.44 6.31 -29.59
N TYR A 224 -6.11 7.32 -28.78
CA TYR A 224 -6.73 7.57 -27.49
C TYR A 224 -7.30 8.99 -27.41
N ASN A 225 -8.40 9.11 -26.68
CA ASN A 225 -8.95 10.42 -26.34
C ASN A 225 -8.24 10.93 -25.09
N ILE A 226 -7.72 12.16 -25.13
CA ILE A 226 -7.05 12.77 -23.97
C ILE A 226 -7.97 12.89 -22.74
N ARG A 227 -9.30 12.91 -22.93
CA ARG A 227 -10.28 12.92 -21.84
C ARG A 227 -10.40 11.59 -21.10
N ASN A 228 -9.92 10.50 -21.70
CA ASN A 228 -9.86 9.17 -21.09
C ASN A 228 -8.48 8.93 -20.46
N THR A 229 -7.95 9.96 -19.81
CA THR A 229 -6.68 9.90 -19.09
C THR A 229 -6.90 10.25 -17.64
N GLU A 230 -6.04 9.71 -16.79
CA GLU A 230 -6.05 9.94 -15.36
C GLU A 230 -4.65 10.37 -14.93
N GLN A 231 -4.54 11.56 -14.35
CA GLN A 231 -3.27 12.11 -13.90
C GLN A 231 -3.01 11.73 -12.45
N PHE A 232 -1.80 11.23 -12.17
CA PHE A 232 -1.35 10.89 -10.83
C PHE A 232 -0.17 11.79 -10.45
N GLY A 233 -0.45 12.74 -9.54
CA GLY A 233 0.52 13.77 -9.17
C GLY A 233 0.84 14.70 -10.34
N ILE A 234 2.12 15.01 -10.55
CA ILE A 234 2.58 15.92 -11.60
C ILE A 234 3.56 15.25 -12.58
N TYR A 235 3.74 13.93 -12.49
CA TYR A 235 4.72 13.19 -13.28
C TYR A 235 4.14 12.00 -14.04
N THR A 236 2.92 11.55 -13.71
CA THR A 236 2.39 10.32 -14.30
C THR A 236 1.01 10.55 -14.88
N LEU A 237 0.78 9.98 -16.07
CA LEU A 237 -0.49 9.96 -16.77
C LEU A 237 -0.83 8.53 -17.16
N VAL A 238 -2.00 8.05 -16.74
CA VAL A 238 -2.54 6.77 -17.19
C VAL A 238 -3.49 7.05 -18.35
N VAL A 239 -3.21 6.44 -19.50
CA VAL A 239 -4.04 6.50 -20.70
C VAL A 239 -4.88 5.23 -20.77
N ARG A 240 -6.18 5.36 -20.49
CA ARG A 240 -7.08 4.20 -20.40
C ARG A 240 -7.40 3.67 -21.81
N GLY A 241 -7.07 2.41 -22.02
CA GLY A 241 -7.38 1.65 -23.23
C GLY A 241 -8.76 1.00 -23.17
N ASP A 242 -8.99 0.08 -24.10
CA ASP A 242 -10.19 -0.76 -24.19
C ASP A 242 -9.80 -2.15 -24.75
N PRO A 243 -10.70 -3.12 -24.95
CA PRO A 243 -10.33 -4.45 -25.42
C PRO A 243 -9.54 -4.49 -26.75
N SER A 244 -9.54 -3.40 -27.53
CA SER A 244 -8.81 -3.27 -28.80
C SER A 244 -7.50 -2.48 -28.71
N LYS A 245 -7.20 -1.84 -27.56
CA LYS A 245 -5.99 -1.03 -27.38
C LYS A 245 -5.47 -1.07 -25.94
N PRO A 246 -4.15 -1.15 -25.74
CA PRO A 246 -3.58 -1.30 -24.40
C PRO A 246 -3.88 -0.08 -23.52
N THR A 247 -3.99 -0.31 -22.21
CA THR A 247 -3.88 0.79 -21.25
C THR A 247 -2.39 1.07 -21.03
N LEU A 248 -2.01 2.33 -20.95
CA LEU A 248 -0.61 2.75 -20.83
C LEU A 248 -0.42 3.63 -19.62
N THR A 249 0.72 3.49 -18.95
CA THR A 249 1.21 4.44 -17.96
C THR A 249 2.37 5.20 -18.58
N ILE A 250 2.27 6.52 -18.62
CA ILE A 250 3.30 7.43 -19.11
C ILE A 250 3.87 8.16 -17.90
N THR A 251 5.17 8.00 -17.66
CA THR A 251 5.89 8.65 -16.56
C THR A 251 6.91 9.61 -17.13
N LEU A 252 6.91 10.84 -16.63
CA LEU A 252 7.94 11.84 -16.91
C LEU A 252 9.19 11.50 -16.09
N GLU A 253 10.36 11.49 -16.73
CA GLU A 253 11.60 11.15 -16.04
C GLU A 253 11.98 12.21 -14.98
N PRO A 254 12.62 11.80 -13.85
CA PRO A 254 13.17 12.73 -12.88
C PRO A 254 14.14 13.73 -13.53
N GLY A 255 14.06 15.00 -13.15
CA GLY A 255 14.93 16.05 -13.70
C GLY A 255 14.44 16.66 -15.02
N THR A 256 13.24 16.29 -15.49
CA THR A 256 12.59 16.93 -16.64
C THR A 256 12.51 18.45 -16.48
N GLU A 257 13.06 19.19 -17.44
CA GLU A 257 12.97 20.65 -17.52
C GLU A 257 11.78 21.08 -18.39
N PHE A 258 11.08 22.12 -17.94
CA PHE A 258 9.92 22.67 -18.65
C PHE A 258 10.26 24.03 -19.26
N GLY A 259 9.74 24.28 -20.46
CA GLY A 259 9.76 25.60 -21.09
C GLY A 259 8.75 26.56 -20.47
N GLU A 260 8.79 27.82 -20.87
CA GLU A 260 7.80 28.84 -20.45
C GLU A 260 6.36 28.51 -20.92
N ASP A 261 6.23 27.68 -21.95
CA ASP A 261 4.98 27.16 -22.49
C ASP A 261 4.41 25.97 -21.68
N GLY A 262 5.13 25.52 -20.65
CA GLY A 262 4.78 24.36 -19.84
C GLY A 262 5.05 23.02 -20.52
N LEU A 263 5.67 23.01 -21.70
CA LEU A 263 6.06 21.81 -22.41
C LEU A 263 7.43 21.34 -21.94
N ILE A 264 7.68 20.05 -22.05
CA ILE A 264 9.02 19.49 -21.77
C ILE A 264 9.99 19.99 -22.84
N GLN A 265 11.16 20.46 -22.43
CA GLN A 265 12.18 20.95 -23.36
C GLN A 265 12.76 19.82 -24.23
N GLU A 266 13.41 20.17 -25.34
CA GLU A 266 14.15 19.21 -26.17
C GLU A 266 15.20 18.47 -25.34
N GLY A 267 15.33 17.16 -25.57
CA GLY A 267 16.20 16.28 -24.80
C GLY A 267 15.56 15.69 -23.53
N GLY A 268 14.34 16.10 -23.17
CA GLY A 268 13.55 15.39 -22.17
C GLY A 268 13.09 14.01 -22.65
N SER A 269 12.89 13.10 -21.70
CA SER A 269 12.41 11.75 -21.95
C SER A 269 11.21 11.38 -21.09
N ILE A 270 10.46 10.39 -21.58
CA ILE A 270 9.32 9.78 -20.91
C ILE A 270 9.46 8.27 -20.96
N THR A 271 8.97 7.59 -19.94
CA THR A 271 8.85 6.14 -19.94
C THR A 271 7.39 5.75 -20.16
N ILE A 272 7.14 4.85 -21.11
CA ILE A 272 5.82 4.27 -21.36
C ILE A 272 5.83 2.80 -20.94
N THR A 273 4.85 2.42 -20.12
CA THR A 273 4.69 1.06 -19.61
C THR A 273 3.26 0.57 -19.88
N PRO A 274 3.07 -0.56 -20.58
CA PRO A 274 1.77 -1.19 -20.69
C PRO A 274 1.20 -1.62 -19.33
N VAL A 275 -0.10 -1.41 -19.12
CA VAL A 275 -0.81 -1.80 -17.91
C VAL A 275 -1.44 -3.18 -18.11
N GLU A 276 -0.76 -4.18 -17.60
CA GLU A 276 -1.22 -5.57 -17.56
C GLU A 276 -0.60 -6.30 -16.36
N LEU A 277 -1.18 -7.44 -15.99
CA LEU A 277 -0.67 -8.29 -14.91
C LEU A 277 0.54 -9.15 -15.34
N GLY A 278 0.76 -9.33 -16.64
CA GLY A 278 1.90 -10.07 -17.20
C GLY A 278 3.22 -9.32 -17.06
N ALA A 279 4.31 -9.95 -17.51
CA ALA A 279 5.59 -9.28 -17.63
C ALA A 279 5.51 -8.21 -18.73
N THR A 280 5.78 -6.96 -18.37
CA THR A 280 5.81 -5.83 -19.32
C THR A 280 7.20 -5.23 -19.34
N GLU A 281 7.59 -4.76 -20.51
CA GLU A 281 8.76 -3.91 -20.67
C GLU A 281 8.31 -2.44 -20.62
N SER A 282 9.07 -1.65 -19.86
CA SER A 282 8.98 -0.20 -19.86
C SER A 282 9.99 0.32 -20.88
N VAL A 283 9.55 1.19 -21.78
CA VAL A 283 10.38 1.71 -22.86
C VAL A 283 10.49 3.22 -22.73
N GLU A 284 11.71 3.73 -22.85
CA GLU A 284 12.00 5.16 -22.80
C GLU A 284 11.83 5.78 -24.20
N TYR A 285 11.20 6.94 -24.27
CA TYR A 285 10.98 7.72 -25.49
C TYR A 285 11.52 9.13 -25.30
N TYR A 286 12.14 9.67 -26.34
CA TYR A 286 12.78 10.98 -26.32
C TYR A 286 12.03 11.95 -27.20
N LYS A 287 11.93 13.20 -26.76
CA LYS A 287 11.28 14.24 -27.55
C LYS A 287 12.04 14.49 -28.85
N GLU A 288 11.32 14.45 -29.97
CA GLU A 288 11.82 14.83 -31.31
C GLU A 288 11.96 16.34 -31.46
#